data_AF-A0A918MCR5-F1
#
_entry.id   AF-A0A918MCR5-F1
#
_cell.length_a   1.000
_cell.length_b   1.000
_cell.length_c   1.000
_cell.angle_alpha   90.00
_cell.angle_beta   90.00
_cell.angle_gamma   90.00
#
_symmetry.space_group_name_H-M   'P 1'
#
loop_
_entity.id
_entity.type
_entity.pdbx_description
1 polymer ?
#
loop_
_entity_poly.entity_id
_entity_poly.type
_entity_poly.pdbx_seq_one_letter_code
_entity_poly.pdbx_strand_id
1 'polypeptide(L)'
;MPDPSGHTGGERGGAGGRTTSPGPSPAPTPGRSTAPAPGDLSWGRPVTEATDQRWCQKVTVAFHNVGGVAVRSGSVSFGTHIIGALGIDWGTVTSTVGLPAPIAPGAREHPAWTVCVDAWRVPLGMHIETRDVSVRWS
;
A
#
# COMPACT_ATOMS: atom_id res chain seq x y z
N MET A 1 74.51 -13.17 -77.40
CA MET A 1 73.22 -13.84 -77.67
C MET A 1 72.42 -13.86 -76.37
N PRO A 2 71.08 -13.79 -76.44
CA PRO A 2 70.25 -12.82 -75.72
C PRO A 2 69.67 -13.33 -74.38
N ASP A 3 69.37 -12.39 -73.48
CA ASP A 3 68.30 -12.43 -72.45
C ASP A 3 66.92 -12.67 -73.12
N PRO A 4 65.83 -13.14 -72.47
CA PRO A 4 65.27 -12.33 -71.38
C PRO A 4 64.28 -12.98 -70.37
N SER A 5 63.89 -12.13 -69.41
CA SER A 5 62.53 -11.95 -68.88
C SER A 5 61.99 -12.90 -67.82
N GLY A 6 61.78 -12.29 -66.65
CA GLY A 6 61.02 -12.79 -65.52
C GLY A 6 59.57 -13.16 -65.84
N HIS A 7 59.04 -14.01 -64.98
CA HIS A 7 57.68 -14.51 -65.01
C HIS A 7 56.85 -13.84 -63.93
N THR A 8 55.73 -13.25 -64.35
CA THR A 8 54.63 -12.82 -63.50
C THR A 8 53.57 -13.92 -63.42
N GLY A 9 52.97 -14.07 -62.23
CA GLY A 9 51.60 -14.57 -62.05
C GLY A 9 51.45 -15.99 -61.48
N GLY A 10 50.61 -16.14 -60.44
CA GLY A 10 50.05 -17.43 -60.05
C GLY A 10 49.62 -17.57 -58.59
N GLU A 11 48.45 -17.05 -58.26
CA GLU A 11 47.71 -17.16 -57.00
C GLU A 11 47.23 -18.61 -56.70
N ARG A 12 47.34 -19.08 -55.43
CA ARG A 12 46.33 -19.94 -54.73
C ARG A 12 46.78 -20.43 -53.33
N GLY A 13 46.02 -20.02 -52.32
CA GLY A 13 45.41 -20.86 -51.26
C GLY A 13 46.29 -21.71 -50.34
N GLY A 14 46.37 -21.33 -49.06
CA GLY A 14 46.86 -22.19 -47.98
C GLY A 14 46.30 -21.76 -46.63
N ALA A 15 45.40 -22.57 -46.09
CA ALA A 15 44.62 -22.33 -44.88
C ALA A 15 45.47 -22.25 -43.59
N GLY A 16 45.04 -21.39 -42.66
CA GLY A 16 45.57 -21.32 -41.31
C GLY A 16 44.54 -20.67 -40.39
N GLY A 17 43.52 -21.45 -40.01
CA GLY A 17 42.45 -21.02 -39.11
C GLY A 17 43.03 -20.51 -37.80
N ARG A 18 42.86 -19.21 -37.54
CA ARG A 18 43.06 -18.63 -36.22
C ARG A 18 41.68 -18.49 -35.60
N THR A 19 41.38 -19.40 -34.68
CA THR A 19 40.26 -19.35 -33.74
C THR A 19 40.14 -17.95 -33.16
N THR A 20 39.12 -17.20 -33.57
CA THR A 20 38.70 -15.96 -32.91
C THR A 20 38.15 -16.35 -31.54
N SER A 21 38.84 -15.94 -30.49
CA SER A 21 38.37 -16.04 -29.11
C SER A 21 36.97 -15.39 -29.01
N PRO A 22 35.96 -16.03 -28.39
CA PRO A 22 34.67 -15.38 -28.16
C PRO A 22 34.90 -14.12 -27.32
N GLY A 23 34.49 -12.96 -27.85
CA GLY A 23 34.51 -11.71 -27.09
C GLY A 23 33.70 -11.85 -25.80
N PRO A 24 34.06 -11.10 -24.74
CA PRO A 24 33.34 -11.16 -23.47
C PRO A 24 31.85 -10.87 -23.70
N SER A 25 30.99 -11.75 -23.18
CA SER A 25 29.54 -11.52 -23.19
C SER A 25 29.22 -10.21 -22.47
N PRO A 26 28.29 -9.39 -22.99
CA PRO A 26 27.85 -8.20 -22.28
C PRO A 26 27.22 -8.63 -20.94
N ALA A 27 27.64 -7.97 -19.85
CA ALA A 27 27.05 -8.19 -18.54
C ALA A 27 25.54 -7.88 -18.59
N PRO A 28 24.69 -8.66 -17.91
CA PRO A 28 23.28 -8.34 -17.82
C PRO A 28 23.13 -6.96 -17.16
N THR A 29 22.49 -6.03 -17.86
CA THR A 29 22.09 -4.74 -17.30
C THR A 29 21.33 -5.01 -16.01
N PRO A 30 21.65 -4.37 -14.88
CA PRO A 30 20.83 -4.47 -13.68
C PRO A 30 19.41 -4.09 -14.07
N GLY A 31 18.48 -5.04 -13.98
CA GLY A 31 17.07 -4.77 -14.20
C GLY A 31 16.68 -3.59 -13.33
N ARG A 32 16.12 -2.54 -13.92
CA ARG A 32 15.61 -1.38 -13.18
C ARG A 32 14.53 -1.91 -12.25
N SER A 33 14.89 -2.21 -11.01
CA SER A 33 13.93 -2.64 -9.99
C SER A 33 12.99 -1.47 -9.77
N THR A 34 11.73 -1.63 -10.16
CA THR A 34 10.71 -0.61 -9.92
C THR A 34 10.66 -0.36 -8.42
N ALA A 35 10.77 0.91 -8.01
CA ALA A 35 10.64 1.27 -6.61
C ALA A 35 9.29 0.73 -6.08
N PRO A 36 9.24 0.18 -4.85
CA PRO A 36 7.99 -0.30 -4.28
C PRO A 36 6.92 0.79 -4.32
N ALA A 37 5.69 0.42 -4.68
CA ALA A 37 4.57 1.34 -4.62
C ALA A 37 4.40 1.90 -3.19
N PRO A 38 3.99 3.17 -3.01
CA PRO A 38 3.69 3.74 -1.70
C PRO A 38 2.65 2.91 -0.92
N GLY A 39 2.56 3.18 0.38
CA GLY A 39 1.56 2.53 1.24
C GLY A 39 0.18 2.97 0.78
N ASP A 40 -0.69 2.00 0.50
CA ASP A 40 -2.03 2.24 -0.01
C ASP A 40 -3.03 1.48 0.85
N LEU A 41 -3.70 2.22 1.73
CA LEU A 41 -4.55 1.66 2.77
C LEU A 41 -6.02 1.76 2.36
N SER A 42 -6.67 0.62 2.24
CA SER A 42 -8.11 0.51 2.08
C SER A 42 -8.77 0.13 3.41
N TRP A 43 -9.99 0.59 3.64
CA TRP A 43 -10.77 0.24 4.83
C TRP A 43 -12.24 -0.04 4.53
N GLY A 44 -12.82 -0.92 5.33
CA GLY A 44 -14.24 -1.29 5.25
C GLY A 44 -15.15 -0.35 6.04
N ARG A 45 -16.47 -0.59 5.92
CA ARG A 45 -17.46 0.05 6.80
C ARG A 45 -17.19 -0.34 8.26
N PRO A 46 -17.39 0.57 9.22
CA PRO A 46 -17.27 0.23 10.63
C PRO A 46 -18.32 -0.82 11.02
N VAL A 47 -17.90 -1.81 11.81
CA VAL A 47 -18.80 -2.73 12.51
C VAL A 47 -18.90 -2.25 13.94
N THR A 48 -20.12 -2.09 14.43
CA THR A 48 -20.41 -1.42 15.69
C THR A 48 -21.11 -2.34 16.66
N GLU A 49 -20.63 -2.38 17.90
CA GLU A 49 -21.21 -3.15 19.00
C GLU A 49 -21.51 -2.22 20.17
N ALA A 50 -22.67 -2.42 20.80
CA ALA A 50 -23.00 -1.72 22.04
C ALA A 50 -22.01 -2.11 23.15
N THR A 51 -21.74 -1.17 24.05
CA THR A 51 -21.00 -1.43 25.28
C THR A 51 -21.94 -1.34 26.49
N ASP A 52 -21.42 -1.52 27.70
CA ASP A 52 -22.18 -1.33 28.93
C ASP A 52 -22.68 0.12 29.11
N GLN A 53 -22.08 1.08 28.40
CA GLN A 53 -22.46 2.49 28.43
C GLN A 53 -23.17 2.88 27.13
N ARG A 54 -24.39 3.42 27.21
CA ARG A 54 -25.18 3.85 26.02
C ARG A 54 -24.50 4.93 25.17
N TRP A 55 -23.59 5.69 25.75
CA TRP A 55 -22.83 6.76 25.09
C TRP A 55 -21.45 6.28 24.63
N CYS A 56 -21.17 4.98 24.71
CA CYS A 56 -19.96 4.36 24.19
C CYS A 56 -20.30 3.21 23.25
N GLN A 57 -19.58 3.14 22.14
CA GLN A 57 -19.73 2.11 21.12
C GLN A 57 -18.36 1.51 20.83
N LYS A 58 -18.30 0.18 20.73
CA LYS A 58 -17.11 -0.49 20.22
C LYS A 58 -17.18 -0.51 18.71
N VAL A 59 -16.16 0.03 18.06
CA VAL A 59 -16.08 0.23 16.62
C VAL A 59 -14.90 -0.56 16.09
N THR A 60 -15.17 -1.53 15.22
CA THR A 60 -14.16 -2.33 14.54
C THR A 60 -14.07 -1.90 13.09
N VAL A 61 -12.87 -1.62 12.60
CA VAL A 61 -12.65 -1.25 11.20
C VAL A 61 -11.67 -2.24 10.59
N ALA A 62 -12.06 -2.85 9.48
CA ALA A 62 -11.18 -3.69 8.69
C ALA A 62 -10.25 -2.82 7.84
N PHE A 63 -8.95 -3.03 7.95
CA PHE A 63 -7.93 -2.38 7.14
C PHE A 63 -7.23 -3.39 6.24
N HIS A 64 -6.80 -2.95 5.06
CA HIS A 64 -5.99 -3.74 4.15
C HIS A 64 -5.02 -2.83 3.41
N ASN A 65 -3.72 -3.05 3.62
CA ASN A 65 -2.66 -2.33 2.92
C ASN A 65 -2.38 -3.05 1.58
N VAL A 66 -2.88 -2.51 0.48
CA VAL A 66 -2.63 -3.02 -0.87
C VAL A 66 -1.33 -2.45 -1.49
N GLY A 67 -0.66 -1.54 -0.78
CA GLY A 67 0.57 -0.91 -1.20
C GLY A 67 1.81 -1.80 -1.06
N GLY A 68 2.91 -1.35 -1.66
CA GLY A 68 4.19 -2.06 -1.67
C GLY A 68 5.09 -1.78 -0.46
N VAL A 69 4.71 -0.83 0.40
CA VAL A 69 5.43 -0.47 1.63
C VAL A 69 4.51 -0.44 2.84
N ALA A 70 5.09 -0.61 4.02
CA ALA A 70 4.34 -0.55 5.27
C ALA A 70 3.84 0.88 5.55
N VAL A 71 2.59 0.99 6.00
CA VAL A 71 2.06 2.23 6.57
C VAL A 71 2.64 2.37 7.97
N ARG A 72 3.40 3.43 8.23
CA ARG A 72 4.20 3.55 9.48
C ARG A 72 3.53 4.36 10.57
N SER A 73 2.65 5.28 10.17
CA SER A 73 1.89 6.11 11.08
C SER A 73 0.61 6.57 10.41
N GLY A 74 -0.37 6.92 11.23
CA GLY A 74 -1.64 7.46 10.75
C GLY A 74 -2.63 7.68 11.87
N SER A 75 -3.79 8.21 11.51
CA SER A 75 -4.92 8.40 12.39
C SER A 75 -6.21 7.94 11.74
N VAL A 76 -7.14 7.53 12.58
CA VAL A 76 -8.51 7.19 12.23
C VAL A 76 -9.43 8.16 12.95
N SER A 77 -10.30 8.82 12.21
CA SER A 77 -11.31 9.72 12.75
C SER A 77 -12.70 9.11 12.57
N PHE A 78 -13.43 9.01 13.68
CA PHE A 78 -14.78 8.46 13.79
C PHE A 78 -15.79 9.58 13.97
N GLY A 79 -16.78 9.68 13.08
CA GLY A 79 -17.96 10.51 13.28
C GLY A 79 -19.08 9.71 13.95
N THR A 80 -19.43 10.11 15.16
CA THR A 80 -20.47 9.47 15.97
C THR A 80 -21.70 10.34 16.01
N HIS A 81 -22.79 9.86 15.40
CA HIS A 81 -24.07 10.56 15.33
C HIS A 81 -24.89 10.26 16.58
N ILE A 82 -25.57 11.27 17.10
CA ILE A 82 -26.45 11.16 18.24
C ILE A 82 -27.88 11.13 17.70
N ILE A 83 -28.48 9.94 17.73
CA ILE A 83 -29.78 9.68 17.12
C ILE A 83 -30.86 9.73 18.19
N GLY A 84 -31.89 10.54 17.96
CA GLY A 84 -33.05 10.63 18.83
C GLY A 84 -34.05 9.51 18.61
N ALA A 85 -35.05 9.40 19.50
CA ALA A 85 -36.08 8.37 19.45
C ALA A 85 -36.87 8.29 18.12
N LEU A 86 -36.87 9.36 17.33
CA LEU A 86 -37.52 9.43 16.00
C LEU A 86 -36.56 9.16 14.82
N GLY A 87 -35.32 8.72 15.09
CA GLY A 87 -34.30 8.52 14.07
C GLY A 87 -33.64 9.82 13.56
N ILE A 88 -34.00 10.96 14.14
CA ILE A 88 -33.43 12.27 13.80
C ILE A 88 -32.00 12.35 14.34
N ASP A 89 -31.06 12.82 13.51
CA ASP A 89 -29.71 13.14 13.93
C ASP A 89 -29.67 14.52 14.59
N TRP A 90 -29.26 14.54 15.86
CA TRP A 90 -29.15 15.77 16.67
C TRP A 90 -27.75 16.36 16.66
N GLY A 91 -26.77 15.63 16.15
CA GLY A 91 -25.40 16.10 16.05
C GLY A 91 -24.38 14.98 15.92
N THR A 92 -23.22 15.35 15.38
CA THR A 92 -22.08 14.45 15.18
C THR A 92 -20.92 14.88 16.07
N VAL A 93 -20.33 13.92 16.78
CA VAL A 93 -19.09 14.10 17.54
C VAL A 93 -17.96 13.34 16.85
N THR A 94 -16.88 14.05 16.51
CA THR A 94 -15.70 13.45 15.91
C THR A 94 -14.68 13.04 16.98
N SER A 95 -14.25 11.79 16.97
CA SER A 95 -13.14 11.29 17.78
C SER A 95 -11.99 10.86 16.87
N THR A 96 -10.75 11.17 17.23
CA THR A 96 -9.56 10.78 16.44
C THR A 96 -8.62 9.94 17.29
N VAL A 97 -8.22 8.80 16.75
CA VAL A 97 -7.31 7.84 17.39
C VAL A 97 -6.16 7.49 16.46
N GLY A 98 -5.10 6.91 17.01
CA GLY A 98 -4.00 6.39 16.21
C GLY A 98 -4.41 5.18 15.38
N LEU A 99 -3.92 5.11 14.15
CA LEU A 99 -3.95 3.89 13.34
C LEU A 99 -3.05 2.82 14.01
N PRO A 100 -3.39 1.52 13.98
CA PRO A 100 -2.52 0.46 14.52
C PRO A 100 -1.34 0.23 13.58
N ALA A 101 -0.39 1.16 13.60
CA ALA A 101 0.79 1.12 12.78
C ALA A 101 1.95 0.44 13.53
N PRO A 102 2.88 -0.22 12.80
CA PRO A 102 2.93 -0.33 11.34
C PRO A 102 2.00 -1.40 10.76
N ILE A 103 1.41 -1.13 9.59
CA ILE A 103 0.62 -2.10 8.81
C ILE A 103 1.46 -2.54 7.61
N ALA A 104 1.93 -3.79 7.61
CA ALA A 104 2.81 -4.32 6.57
C ALA A 104 2.14 -4.40 5.18
N PRO A 105 2.91 -4.44 4.07
CA PRO A 105 2.37 -4.69 2.73
C PRO A 105 1.51 -5.96 2.69
N GLY A 106 0.32 -5.89 2.12
CA GLY A 106 -0.63 -7.00 2.03
C GLY A 106 -1.31 -7.39 3.35
N ALA A 107 -0.97 -6.76 4.47
CA ALA A 107 -1.55 -7.10 5.77
C ALA A 107 -3.03 -6.68 5.85
N ARG A 108 -3.80 -7.47 6.61
CA ARG A 108 -5.21 -7.20 6.94
C ARG A 108 -5.38 -7.16 8.44
N GLU A 109 -5.85 -6.03 8.95
CA GLU A 109 -5.99 -5.78 10.38
C GLU A 109 -7.45 -5.45 10.71
N HIS A 110 -7.92 -5.85 11.88
CA HIS A 110 -9.29 -5.57 12.36
C HIS A 110 -9.26 -4.95 13.77
N PRO A 111 -8.59 -3.79 13.95
CA PRO A 111 -8.58 -3.08 15.22
C PRO A 111 -9.99 -2.69 15.66
N ALA A 112 -10.18 -2.71 16.98
CA ALA A 112 -11.39 -2.25 17.64
C ALA A 112 -11.07 -1.12 18.62
N TRP A 113 -11.92 -0.11 18.65
CA TRP A 113 -11.82 1.03 19.56
C TRP A 113 -13.13 1.25 20.28
N THR A 114 -13.03 1.65 21.55
CA THR A 114 -14.18 2.17 22.29
C THR A 114 -14.30 3.67 22.02
N VAL A 115 -15.32 4.05 21.25
CA VAL A 115 -15.63 5.45 20.95
C VAL A 115 -16.74 5.90 21.89
N CYS A 116 -16.42 6.87 22.74
CA CYS A 116 -17.39 7.45 23.68
C CYS A 116 -17.68 8.90 23.30
N VAL A 117 -18.94 9.29 23.46
CA VAL A 117 -19.35 10.70 23.53
C VAL A 117 -19.66 11.05 24.98
N ASP A 118 -19.77 12.35 25.29
CA ASP A 118 -20.15 12.75 26.63
C ASP A 118 -21.59 12.28 26.96
N ALA A 119 -21.77 11.66 28.12
CA ALA A 119 -23.03 11.06 28.54
C ALA A 119 -24.23 12.02 28.48
N TRP A 120 -24.02 13.31 28.78
CA TRP A 120 -25.07 14.33 28.76
C TRP A 120 -25.62 14.60 27.35
N ARG A 121 -24.86 14.26 26.29
CA ARG A 121 -25.31 14.35 24.90
C ARG A 121 -26.24 13.22 24.49
N VAL A 122 -26.33 12.16 25.29
CA VAL A 122 -27.19 10.99 25.01
C VAL A 122 -28.20 10.81 26.15
N PRO A 123 -29.24 11.69 26.21
CA PRO A 123 -30.39 11.50 27.08
C PRO A 123 -31.05 10.11 26.92
N LEU A 124 -31.85 9.73 27.90
CA LEU A 124 -32.65 8.50 27.83
C LEU A 124 -33.59 8.54 26.61
N GLY A 125 -33.63 7.45 25.85
CA GLY A 125 -34.37 7.35 24.59
C GLY A 125 -33.58 7.77 23.35
N MET A 126 -32.34 8.23 23.52
CA MET A 126 -31.38 8.45 22.43
C MET A 126 -30.29 7.39 22.45
N HIS A 127 -29.62 7.21 21.31
CA HIS A 127 -28.47 6.32 21.16
C HIS A 127 -27.43 6.95 20.24
N ILE A 128 -26.27 6.30 20.16
CA ILE A 128 -25.20 6.73 19.27
C ILE A 128 -25.03 5.75 18.12
N GLU A 129 -24.60 6.27 16.97
CA GLU A 129 -24.22 5.48 15.82
C GLU A 129 -22.96 6.05 15.18
N THR A 130 -21.83 5.35 15.31
CA THR A 130 -20.62 5.65 14.54
C THR A 130 -20.79 5.19 13.09
N ARG A 131 -20.91 6.15 12.18
CA ARG A 131 -21.15 5.87 10.75
C ARG A 131 -19.98 6.34 9.88
N ASP A 132 -19.37 7.46 10.25
CA ASP A 132 -18.29 8.04 9.46
C ASP A 132 -16.93 7.54 9.93
N VAL A 133 -16.11 7.09 8.97
CA VAL A 133 -14.71 6.71 9.19
C VAL A 133 -13.86 7.39 8.13
N SER A 134 -12.89 8.17 8.59
CA SER A 134 -11.86 8.74 7.73
C SER A 134 -10.49 8.38 8.26
N VAL A 135 -9.55 8.11 7.36
CA VAL A 135 -8.23 7.60 7.69
C VAL A 135 -7.19 8.44 6.99
N ARG A 136 -6.13 8.79 7.70
CA ARG A 136 -4.98 9.54 7.17
C ARG A 136 -3.70 8.84 7.57
N TRP A 137 -2.75 8.73 6.65
CA TRP A 137 -1.49 8.04 6.91
C TRP A 137 -0.31 8.64 6.14
N SER A 138 0.89 8.23 6.55
CA SER A 138 2.17 8.55 5.91
C SER A 138 3.14 7.37 5.94
#